data_AF-A0A3X9FWQ2-F1
#
_entry.id   AF-A0A3X9FWQ2-F1
#
_cell.length_a   1.000
_cell.length_b   1.000
_cell.length_c   1.000
_cell.angle_alpha   90.00
_cell.angle_beta   90.00
_cell.angle_gamma   90.00
#
_symmetry.space_group_name_H-M   'P 1'
#
loop_
_entity.id
_entity.type
_entity.pdbx_description
1 polymer ?
#
loop_
_entity_poly.entity_id
_entity_poly.type
_entity_poly.pdbx_seq_one_letter_code
_entity_poly.pdbx_strand_id
1 'polypeptide(L)'
;MRFPDWALNDDRMRVKFLMMQAALEVDPNARMAELAKAAKISYPTLLWAVQNNVTSSVAEKVCKAVPHCGIRPHWLTNPSWIKTDSETGEILE
;
A
#
# COMPACT_ATOMS: atom_id res chain seq x y z
N MET A 1 5.22 -11.17 2.99
CA MET A 1 5.54 -10.01 2.13
C MET A 1 6.80 -9.37 2.71
N ARG A 2 7.71 -8.85 1.86
CA ARG A 2 8.99 -8.27 2.29
C ARG A 2 9.11 -6.85 1.75
N PHE A 3 9.49 -5.91 2.60
CA PHE A 3 9.85 -4.57 2.16
C PHE A 3 11.24 -4.57 1.52
N PRO A 4 11.44 -3.86 0.40
CA PRO A 4 12.76 -3.60 -0.14
C PRO A 4 13.52 -2.60 0.74
N ASP A 5 14.85 -2.60 0.65
CA ASP A 5 15.73 -1.81 1.51
C ASP A 5 15.38 -0.31 1.54
N TRP A 6 14.97 0.24 0.39
CA TRP A 6 14.57 1.64 0.27
C TRP A 6 13.27 2.00 1.00
N ALA A 7 12.45 1.01 1.36
CA ALA A 7 11.19 1.21 2.07
C ALA A 7 11.28 0.92 3.57
N LEU A 8 12.34 0.28 4.05
CA LEU A 8 12.40 -0.20 5.43
C LEU A 8 12.32 0.93 6.47
N ASN A 9 12.94 2.06 6.19
CA ASN A 9 13.12 3.14 7.18
C ASN A 9 12.26 4.39 6.91
N ASP A 10 11.36 4.34 5.93
CA ASP A 10 10.50 5.48 5.56
C ASP A 10 9.05 5.03 5.38
N ASP A 11 8.19 5.50 6.28
CA ASP A 11 6.74 5.25 6.29
C ASP A 11 6.07 5.58 4.95
N ARG A 12 6.49 6.65 4.27
CA ARG A 12 5.94 7.03 2.95
C ARG A 12 6.36 6.00 1.91
N MET A 13 7.58 5.50 1.99
CA MET A 13 8.08 4.47 1.09
C MET A 13 7.42 3.12 1.35
N ARG A 14 7.10 2.78 2.60
CA ARG A 14 6.28 1.60 2.94
C ARG A 14 4.90 1.69 2.27
N VAL A 15 4.20 2.81 2.43
CA VAL A 15 2.88 3.03 1.80
C VAL A 15 2.99 2.95 0.28
N LYS A 16 3.99 3.59 -0.32
CA LYS A 16 4.23 3.54 -1.76
C LYS A 16 4.44 2.10 -2.26
N PHE A 17 5.27 1.32 -1.56
CA PHE A 17 5.50 -0.08 -1.88
C PHE A 17 4.20 -0.90 -1.80
N LEU A 18 3.45 -0.78 -0.70
CA LEU A 18 2.18 -1.51 -0.53
C LEU A 18 1.19 -1.15 -1.62
N MET A 19 1.06 0.14 -1.96
CA MET A 19 0.18 0.60 -3.03
C MET A 19 0.62 0.09 -4.41
N MET A 20 1.92 -0.06 -4.66
CA MET A 20 2.44 -0.68 -5.88
C MET A 20 2.13 -2.18 -5.93
N GLN A 21 2.24 -2.90 -4.81
CA GLN A 21 1.86 -4.32 -4.74
C GLN A 21 0.36 -4.50 -4.98
N ALA A 22 -0.47 -3.63 -4.39
CA ALA A 22 -1.90 -3.59 -4.69
C ALA A 22 -2.17 -3.32 -6.18
N ALA A 23 -1.47 -2.36 -6.78
CA ALA A 23 -1.65 -2.06 -8.19
C ALA A 23 -1.25 -3.23 -9.11
N LEU A 24 -0.20 -3.98 -8.76
CA LEU A 24 0.23 -5.17 -9.49
C LEU A 24 -0.79 -6.31 -9.48
N GLU A 25 -1.60 -6.42 -8.44
CA GLU A 25 -2.70 -7.41 -8.38
C GLU A 25 -3.82 -7.09 -9.38
N VAL A 26 -4.03 -5.80 -9.69
CA VAL A 26 -5.08 -5.34 -10.61
C VAL A 26 -4.57 -5.23 -12.04
N ASP A 27 -3.35 -4.72 -12.24
CA ASP A 27 -2.76 -4.47 -13.54
C ASP A 27 -1.28 -4.88 -13.54
N PRO A 28 -0.84 -5.70 -14.52
CA PRO A 28 0.54 -6.20 -14.56
C PRO A 28 1.60 -5.11 -14.75
N ASN A 29 1.21 -3.89 -15.15
CA ASN A 29 2.11 -2.74 -15.25
C ASN A 29 2.09 -1.86 -14.00
N ALA A 30 1.45 -2.29 -12.92
CA ALA A 30 1.29 -1.55 -11.67
C ALA A 30 0.66 -0.16 -11.85
N ARG A 31 -0.28 -0.01 -12.79
CA ARG A 31 -0.92 1.29 -13.05
C ARG A 31 -1.85 1.67 -11.90
N MET A 32 -1.46 2.70 -11.16
CA MET A 32 -2.24 3.28 -10.07
C MET A 32 -3.64 3.76 -10.50
N ALA A 33 -3.82 4.13 -11.78
CA ALA A 33 -5.14 4.49 -12.32
C ALA A 33 -6.13 3.29 -12.30
N GLU A 34 -5.66 2.09 -12.60
CA GLU A 34 -6.49 0.88 -12.56
C GLU A 34 -6.81 0.48 -11.11
N LEU A 35 -5.86 0.62 -10.20
CA LEU A 35 -6.12 0.44 -8.76
C LEU A 35 -7.18 1.44 -8.25
N ALA A 36 -7.08 2.71 -8.64
CA ALA A 36 -8.06 3.74 -8.25
C ALA A 36 -9.46 3.38 -8.74
N LYS A 37 -9.56 2.93 -10.00
CA LYS A 37 -10.81 2.47 -10.61
C LYS A 37 -11.38 1.25 -9.88
N ALA A 38 -10.56 0.25 -9.59
CA ALA A 38 -10.97 -0.95 -8.83
C ALA A 38 -11.46 -0.61 -7.42
N ALA A 39 -10.76 0.30 -6.73
CA ALA A 39 -11.13 0.80 -5.40
C ALA A 39 -12.31 1.78 -5.40
N LYS A 40 -12.83 2.18 -6.57
CA LYS A 40 -13.88 3.21 -6.73
C LYS A 40 -13.49 4.53 -6.03
N ILE A 41 -12.26 4.98 -6.28
CA ILE A 41 -11.70 6.25 -5.81
C ILE A 41 -11.20 7.03 -7.02
N SER A 42 -11.22 8.37 -6.95
CA SER A 42 -10.61 9.18 -8.01
C SER A 42 -9.09 8.96 -8.04
N TYR A 43 -8.50 8.93 -9.24
CA TYR A 43 -7.06 8.81 -9.39
C TYR A 43 -6.28 9.92 -8.63
N PRO A 44 -6.66 11.21 -8.68
CA PRO A 44 -6.01 12.24 -7.90
C PRO A 44 -6.05 11.99 -6.38
N THR A 45 -7.17 11.47 -5.86
CA THR A 45 -7.29 11.11 -4.43
C THR A 45 -6.34 9.97 -4.07
N LEU A 46 -6.24 8.93 -4.90
CA LEU A 46 -5.31 7.82 -4.65
C LEU A 46 -3.86 8.30 -4.72
N LEU A 47 -3.51 9.10 -5.73
CA LEU A 47 -2.16 9.65 -5.89
C LEU A 47 -1.77 10.54 -4.71
N TRP A 48 -2.70 11.39 -4.24
CA TRP A 48 -2.49 12.21 -3.05
C TRP A 48 -2.26 11.34 -1.81
N ALA A 49 -3.06 10.28 -1.61
CA ALA A 49 -2.95 9.39 -0.46
C ALA A 49 -1.59 8.66 -0.43
N VAL A 50 -1.06 8.25 -1.59
CA VAL A 50 0.26 7.60 -1.71
C VAL A 50 1.41 8.53 -1.30
N GLN A 51 1.26 9.83 -1.54
CA GLN A 51 2.29 10.83 -1.24
C GLN A 51 2.17 11.43 0.17
N ASN A 52 1.01 11.26 0.82
CA ASN A 52 0.67 11.88 2.09
C ASN A 52 0.17 10.80 3.07
N ASN A 53 -0.95 11.07 3.75
CA ASN A 53 -1.57 10.13 4.67
C ASN A 53 -2.75 9.43 4.01
N VAL A 54 -2.82 8.11 4.15
CA VAL A 54 -3.97 7.33 3.72
C VAL A 54 -5.03 7.39 4.81
N THR A 55 -6.24 7.80 4.47
CA THR A 55 -7.37 7.74 5.42
C THR A 55 -7.92 6.31 5.51
N SER A 56 -8.55 5.96 6.62
CA SER A 56 -9.14 4.61 6.80
C SER A 56 -10.10 4.24 5.68
N SER A 57 -10.91 5.19 5.18
CA SER A 57 -11.83 4.95 4.07
C SER A 57 -11.10 4.58 2.76
N VAL A 58 -9.98 5.25 2.46
CA VAL A 58 -9.16 4.92 1.29
C VAL A 58 -8.50 3.56 1.48
N ALA A 59 -7.92 3.30 2.64
CA ALA A 59 -7.26 2.04 2.94
C ALA A 59 -8.23 0.84 2.83
N GLU A 60 -9.43 0.94 3.39
CA GLU A 60 -10.46 -0.11 3.29
C GLU A 60 -10.89 -0.35 1.85
N LYS A 61 -11.10 0.71 1.06
CA LYS A 61 -11.49 0.59 -0.35
C LYS A 61 -10.41 -0.08 -1.18
N VAL A 62 -9.14 0.27 -0.94
CA VAL A 62 -7.99 -0.38 -1.59
C VAL A 62 -7.95 -1.86 -1.21
N CYS A 63 -7.94 -2.21 0.08
CA CYS A 63 -7.89 -3.60 0.53
C CYS A 63 -9.09 -4.44 0.04
N LYS A 64 -10.30 -3.85 -0.07
CA LYS A 64 -11.48 -4.52 -0.65
C LYS A 64 -11.34 -4.78 -2.15
N ALA A 65 -10.57 -3.95 -2.87
CA ALA A 65 -10.32 -4.11 -4.30
C ALA A 65 -9.23 -5.15 -4.59
N VAL A 66 -8.34 -5.43 -3.63
CA VAL A 66 -7.22 -6.37 -3.76
C VAL A 66 -7.19 -7.37 -2.59
N PRO A 67 -8.22 -8.25 -2.48
CA PRO A 67 -8.37 -9.12 -1.32
C PRO A 67 -7.26 -10.18 -1.19
N HIS A 68 -6.49 -10.45 -2.25
CA HIS A 68 -5.44 -11.47 -2.25
C HIS A 68 -4.04 -10.91 -1.98
N CYS A 69 -3.89 -9.58 -1.89
CA CYS A 69 -2.59 -8.92 -1.70
C CYS A 69 -1.99 -9.16 -0.31
N GLY A 70 -2.83 -9.55 0.65
CA GLY A 70 -2.44 -9.67 2.06
C GLY A 70 -2.18 -8.32 2.75
N ILE A 71 -2.45 -7.19 2.09
CA ILE A 71 -2.29 -5.85 2.65
C ILE A 71 -3.42 -5.57 3.64
N ARG A 72 -3.07 -5.14 4.85
CA ARG A 72 -4.05 -4.76 5.88
C ARG A 72 -4.30 -3.24 5.85
N PRO A 73 -5.54 -2.76 6.10
CA PRO A 73 -5.83 -1.33 6.06
C PRO A 73 -4.96 -0.49 7.01
N HIS A 74 -4.66 -1.02 8.21
CA HIS A 74 -3.85 -0.29 9.20
C HIS A 74 -2.39 -0.13 8.78
N TRP A 75 -1.87 -0.96 7.88
CA TRP A 75 -0.53 -0.78 7.31
C TRP A 75 -0.44 0.45 6.41
N LEU A 76 -1.55 0.82 5.77
CA LEU A 76 -1.62 2.01 4.93
C LEU A 76 -1.85 3.29 5.77
N THR A 77 -2.63 3.19 6.84
CA THR A 77 -2.94 4.34 7.71
C THR A 77 -1.84 4.62 8.73
N ASN A 78 -1.16 3.59 9.24
CA ASN A 78 -0.12 3.67 10.27
C ASN A 78 1.08 2.78 9.89
N PRO A 79 1.83 3.10 8.82
CA PRO A 79 2.95 2.29 8.34
C PRO A 79 4.09 2.09 9.35
N SER A 80 4.26 3.01 10.32
CA SER A 80 5.24 2.89 11.41
C SER A 80 4.92 1.77 12.40
N TRP A 81 3.67 1.30 12.45
CA TRP A 81 3.28 0.19 13.32
C TRP A 81 3.68 -1.17 12.76
N ILE A 82 4.05 -1.22 11.48
CA ILE A 82 4.46 -2.47 10.83
C ILE A 82 5.82 -2.89 11.41
N LYS A 83 5.86 -4.01 12.11
CA LYS A 83 7.13 -4.60 12.55
C LYS A 83 7.74 -5.37 11.41
N THR A 84 9.01 -5.07 11.16
CA THR A 84 9.80 -5.73 10.13
C THR A 84 11.01 -6.37 10.77
N ASP A 85 11.39 -7.54 10.27
CA ASP A 85 12.69 -8.11 10.55
C ASP A 85 13.77 -7.17 9.98
N SER A 86 14.73 -6.76 10.80
CA SER A 86 15.73 -5.76 10.41
C SER A 86 16.77 -6.28 9.42
N GLU A 87 16.97 -7.59 9.32
CA GLU A 87 17.97 -8.21 8.44
C GLU A 87 17.36 -8.59 7.09
N THR A 88 16.14 -9.09 7.11
CA THR A 88 15.44 -9.61 5.93
C THR A 88 14.39 -8.64 5.39
N GLY A 89 13.90 -7.68 6.16
CA GLY A 89 12.80 -6.81 5.75
C GLY A 89 11.45 -7.51 5.65
N GLU A 90 11.35 -8.74 6.16
CA GLU A 90 10.09 -9.48 6.21
C GLU A 90 9.13 -8.82 7.19
N ILE A 91 7.85 -8.70 6.80
CA ILE A 91 6.81 -8.17 7.69
C ILE A 91 6.49 -9.24 8.73
N LEU A 92 6.71 -8.92 10.00
CA LEU A 92 6.49 -9.80 11.14
C LEU A 92 5.12 -9.56 11.78
N GLU A 93 4.74 -8.28 11.93
CA GLU A 93 3.39 -7.71 12.16
C GLU A 93 3.50 -6.26 12.61
#